data_AF-A0A7V6GDP0-F1
#
_entry.id   AF-A0A7V6GDP0-F1
#
_cell.length_a   1.000
_cell.length_b   1.000
_cell.length_c   1.000
_cell.angle_alpha   90.00
_cell.angle_beta   90.00
_cell.angle_gamma   90.00
#
_symmetry.space_group_name_H-M   'P 1'
#
loop_
_entity.id
_entity.type
_entity.pdbx_description
1 polymer ?
#
loop_
_entity_poly.entity_id
_entity_poly.type
_entity_poly.pdbx_seq_one_letter_code
_entity_poly.pdbx_strand_id
1 'polypeptide(L)'
;MAIIISYRLHQSRFGRALEYIRDDEDAAEAMGINTVLYKLLAYIVGSVFAGVGGCFFAIKMTAISPESFTFLQSANVLLAIVLGGMGKIPGAILGAFLLVLFPEVFREIGGTRMLFFGIILILVMIFRPQGVWPERRS
;
A
#
# COMPACT_ATOMS: atom_id res chain seq x y z
N MET A 1 -15.36 2.43 -5.42
CA MET A 1 -15.91 1.43 -4.47
C MET A 1 -14.90 0.97 -3.43
N ALA A 2 -13.66 0.63 -3.81
CA ALA A 2 -12.61 0.22 -2.86
C ALA A 2 -12.46 1.19 -1.67
N ILE A 3 -12.38 2.51 -1.92
CA ILE A 3 -12.30 3.55 -0.88
C ILE A 3 -13.47 3.47 0.13
N ILE A 4 -14.70 3.30 -0.36
CA ILE A 4 -15.90 3.22 0.48
C ILE A 4 -15.86 1.96 1.35
N ILE A 5 -15.47 0.83 0.77
CA ILE A 5 -15.36 -0.45 1.48
C ILE A 5 -14.25 -0.36 2.53
N SER A 6 -13.07 0.13 2.18
CA SER A 6 -11.96 0.33 3.11
C SER A 6 -12.31 1.27 4.25
N TYR A 7 -13.04 2.36 3.98
CA TYR A 7 -13.49 3.30 5.01
C TYR A 7 -14.50 2.66 5.96
N ARG A 8 -15.50 1.96 5.43
CA ARG A 8 -16.49 1.24 6.27
C ARG A 8 -15.84 0.13 7.09
N LEU A 9 -14.87 -0.58 6.52
CA LEU A 9 -14.14 -1.63 7.21
C LEU A 9 -13.31 -1.06 8.35
N HIS A 10 -12.62 0.06 8.13
CA HIS A 10 -11.87 0.77 9.16
C HIS A 10 -12.77 1.22 10.33
N GLN A 11 -13.97 1.73 10.05
CA GLN A 11 -14.91 2.17 11.10
C GLN A 11 -15.67 1.02 11.79
N SER A 12 -15.58 -0.20 11.26
CA SER A 12 -16.28 -1.36 11.80
C SER A 12 -15.62 -1.91 13.07
N ARG A 13 -16.28 -2.88 13.73
CA ARG A 13 -15.70 -3.62 14.86
C ARG A 13 -14.39 -4.31 14.48
N PHE A 14 -14.26 -4.74 13.22
CA PHE A 14 -13.06 -5.39 12.69
C PHE A 14 -11.87 -4.43 12.63
N GLY A 15 -12.08 -3.20 12.13
CA GLY A 15 -11.04 -2.17 12.09
C GLY A 15 -10.54 -1.77 13.48
N ARG A 16 -11.46 -1.61 14.44
CA ARG A 16 -11.10 -1.31 15.84
C ARG A 16 -10.30 -2.44 16.49
N ALA A 17 -10.67 -3.70 16.25
CA ALA A 17 -9.91 -4.84 16.76
C ALA A 17 -8.48 -4.87 16.22
N LEU A 18 -8.29 -4.53 14.93
CA LEU A 18 -6.95 -4.42 14.33
C LEU A 18 -6.14 -3.26 14.90
N GLU A 19 -6.78 -2.15 15.25
CA GLU A 19 -6.12 -1.02 15.91
C GLU A 19 -5.60 -1.43 17.30
N TYR A 20 -6.40 -2.13 18.10
CA TYR A 20 -5.96 -2.66 19.39
C TYR A 20 -4.80 -3.66 19.26
N ILE A 21 -4.87 -4.58 18.29
CA ILE A 21 -3.78 -5.53 18.01
C ILE A 21 -2.50 -4.80 17.58
N ARG A 22 -2.61 -3.66 16.90
CA ARG A 22 -1.45 -2.86 16.47
C ARG A 22 -0.78 -2.16 17.65
N ASP A 23 -1.55 -1.75 18.66
CA ASP A 23 -1.02 -1.04 19.83
C ASP A 23 -0.32 -2.01 20.79
N ASP A 24 -0.97 -3.11 21.16
CA ASP A 24 -0.40 -4.18 21.99
C ASP A 24 -1.08 -5.52 21.70
N GLU A 25 -0.34 -6.43 21.07
CA GLU A 25 -0.84 -7.75 20.69
C GLU A 25 -1.08 -8.65 21.90
N ASP A 26 -0.17 -8.63 22.89
CA ASP A 26 -0.26 -9.47 24.08
C ASP A 26 -1.45 -9.05 24.94
N ALA A 27 -1.67 -7.73 25.07
CA ALA A 27 -2.83 -7.19 25.77
C ALA A 27 -4.14 -7.50 25.03
N ALA A 28 -4.17 -7.41 23.70
CA ALA A 28 -5.36 -7.76 22.91
C ALA A 28 -5.72 -9.25 23.09
N GLU A 29 -4.74 -10.14 23.12
CA GLU A 29 -4.95 -11.57 23.36
C GLU A 29 -5.46 -11.82 24.79
N ALA A 30 -4.90 -11.15 25.80
CA ALA A 30 -5.37 -11.22 27.19
C ALA A 30 -6.83 -10.74 27.37
N MET A 31 -7.27 -9.80 26.53
CA MET A 31 -8.66 -9.29 26.51
C MET A 31 -9.63 -10.21 25.71
N GLY A 32 -9.17 -11.37 25.24
CA GLY A 32 -9.99 -12.36 24.54
C GLY A 32 -10.15 -12.10 23.04
N ILE A 33 -9.33 -11.24 22.44
CA ILE A 33 -9.31 -11.03 21.00
C ILE A 33 -8.43 -12.11 20.36
N ASN A 34 -8.97 -12.90 19.45
CA ASN A 34 -8.19 -13.89 18.70
C ASN A 34 -7.31 -13.18 17.64
N THR A 35 -6.09 -12.82 18.02
CA THR A 35 -5.11 -12.10 17.20
C THR A 35 -4.87 -12.78 15.85
N VAL A 36 -4.73 -14.11 15.85
CA VAL A 36 -4.51 -14.94 14.66
C VAL A 36 -5.66 -14.82 13.65
N LEU A 37 -6.91 -14.93 14.11
CA LEU A 37 -8.09 -14.82 13.25
C LEU A 37 -8.18 -13.43 12.63
N TYR A 38 -7.97 -12.36 13.41
CA TYR A 38 -8.05 -10.99 12.89
C TYR A 38 -6.91 -10.69 11.89
N LYS A 39 -5.69 -11.19 12.13
CA LYS A 39 -4.58 -11.09 11.17
C LYS A 39 -4.85 -11.84 9.87
N LEU A 40 -5.39 -13.07 9.96
CA LEU A 40 -5.78 -13.85 8.79
C LEU A 40 -6.88 -13.15 7.98
N LEU A 41 -7.90 -12.63 8.64
CA LEU A 41 -8.96 -11.86 7.99
C LEU A 41 -8.41 -10.59 7.31
N ALA A 42 -7.47 -9.88 7.96
CA ALA A 42 -6.84 -8.71 7.36
C ALA A 42 -6.06 -9.08 6.09
N TYR A 43 -5.34 -10.20 6.12
CA TYR A 43 -4.64 -10.75 4.96
C TYR A 43 -5.59 -11.15 3.83
N ILE A 44 -6.69 -11.84 4.15
CA ILE A 44 -7.71 -12.24 3.16
C ILE A 44 -8.33 -11.00 2.50
N VAL A 45 -8.74 -10.01 3.28
CA VAL A 45 -9.32 -8.78 2.74
C VAL A 45 -8.34 -8.06 1.81
N GLY A 46 -7.08 -7.91 2.24
CA GLY A 46 -6.03 -7.34 1.40
C GLY A 46 -5.82 -8.12 0.11
N SER A 47 -5.83 -9.44 0.18
CA SER A 47 -5.66 -10.34 -0.97
C SER A 47 -6.81 -10.25 -1.97
N VAL A 48 -8.05 -10.05 -1.51
CA VAL A 48 -9.21 -9.82 -2.38
C VAL A 48 -9.02 -8.54 -3.21
N PHE A 49 -8.61 -7.44 -2.57
CA PHE A 49 -8.34 -6.19 -3.29
C PHE A 49 -7.14 -6.30 -4.23
N ALA A 50 -6.07 -6.99 -3.81
CA ALA A 50 -4.91 -7.26 -4.65
C ALA A 50 -5.27 -8.11 -5.88
N GLY A 51 -6.11 -9.14 -5.70
CA GLY A 51 -6.61 -9.99 -6.79
C GLY A 51 -7.42 -9.22 -7.81
N VAL A 52 -8.36 -8.37 -7.35
CA VAL A 52 -9.13 -7.48 -8.23
C VAL A 52 -8.22 -6.54 -9.01
N GLY A 53 -7.23 -5.92 -8.34
CA GLY A 53 -6.22 -5.08 -8.99
C GLY A 53 -5.39 -5.84 -10.03
N GLY A 54 -5.00 -7.09 -9.71
CA GLY A 54 -4.30 -7.99 -10.62
C GLY A 54 -5.10 -8.35 -11.86
N CYS A 55 -6.41 -8.59 -11.74
CA CYS A 55 -7.29 -8.81 -12.89
C CYS A 55 -7.32 -7.60 -13.83
N PHE A 56 -7.43 -6.38 -13.29
CA PHE A 56 -7.35 -5.16 -14.10
C PHE A 56 -5.99 -5.00 -14.78
N PHE A 57 -4.90 -5.31 -14.07
CA PHE A 57 -3.55 -5.27 -14.62
C PHE A 57 -3.36 -6.27 -15.77
N ALA A 58 -3.88 -7.50 -15.63
CA ALA A 58 -3.82 -8.53 -16.66
C ALA A 58 -4.57 -8.12 -17.94
N ILE A 59 -5.77 -7.54 -17.80
CA ILE A 59 -6.53 -7.01 -18.94
C ILE A 59 -5.74 -5.90 -19.65
N LYS A 60 -5.10 -5.00 -18.89
CA LYS A 60 -4.29 -3.91 -19.46
C LYS A 60 -3.10 -4.44 -20.27
N MET A 61 -2.40 -5.48 -19.79
CA MET A 61 -1.22 -6.00 -20.49
C MET A 61 -1.55 -6.74 -21.80
N THR A 62 -2.77 -7.25 -21.97
CA THR A 62 -3.24 -8.02 -23.15
C THR A 62 -2.48 -9.33 -23.43
N ALA A 63 -1.19 -9.40 -23.14
CA ALA A 63 -0.36 -10.60 -23.13
C ALA A 63 0.39 -10.70 -21.79
N ILE A 64 0.24 -11.84 -21.11
CA ILE A 64 0.90 -12.10 -19.83
C ILE A 64 2.24 -12.78 -20.15
N SER A 65 3.34 -12.06 -19.94
CA SER A 65 4.68 -12.61 -20.07
C SER A 65 5.39 -12.64 -18.70
N PRO A 66 6.20 -13.68 -18.39
CA PRO A 66 6.95 -13.73 -17.14
C PRO A 66 7.91 -12.55 -16.96
N GLU A 67 8.40 -11.97 -18.06
CA GLU A 67 9.29 -10.80 -18.00
C GLU A 67 8.58 -9.55 -17.47
N SER A 68 7.25 -9.55 -17.39
CA SER A 68 6.46 -8.42 -16.88
C SER A 68 6.31 -8.43 -15.35
N PHE A 69 6.53 -9.59 -14.72
CA PHE A 69 6.44 -9.80 -13.27
C PHE A 69 7.83 -9.88 -12.64
N THR A 70 8.63 -8.83 -12.83
CA THR A 70 9.95 -8.73 -12.21
C THR A 70 9.86 -8.31 -10.75
N PHE A 71 10.92 -8.57 -9.98
CA PHE A 71 11.09 -8.04 -8.63
C PHE A 71 10.87 -6.53 -8.57
N LEU A 72 11.31 -5.80 -9.59
CA LEU A 72 11.19 -4.36 -9.69
C LEU A 72 9.72 -3.91 -9.71
N GLN A 73 8.84 -4.69 -10.33
CA GLN A 73 7.40 -4.41 -10.38
C GLN A 73 6.77 -4.56 -8.99
N SER A 74 7.11 -5.62 -8.25
CA SER A 74 6.64 -5.82 -6.87
C SER A 74 7.17 -4.75 -5.92
N ALA A 75 8.45 -4.38 -6.08
CA ALA A 75 9.07 -3.29 -5.32
C ALA A 75 8.35 -1.96 -5.58
N ASN A 76 7.99 -1.66 -6.83
CA ASN A 76 7.22 -0.47 -7.18
C ASN A 76 5.84 -0.46 -6.49
N VAL A 77 5.12 -1.58 -6.44
CA VAL A 77 3.82 -1.63 -5.76
C VAL A 77 3.95 -1.34 -4.25
N LEU A 78 4.94 -1.95 -3.59
CA LEU A 78 5.25 -1.64 -2.19
C LEU A 78 5.63 -0.16 -2.01
N LEU A 79 6.37 0.38 -2.97
CA LEU A 79 6.81 1.76 -2.98
C LEU A 79 5.67 2.76 -2.95
N ALA A 80 4.64 2.52 -3.76
CA ALA A 80 3.48 3.40 -3.84
C ALA A 80 2.88 3.61 -2.45
N ILE A 81 2.83 2.53 -1.65
CA ILE A 81 2.25 2.55 -0.31
C ILE A 81 3.19 3.23 0.68
N VAL A 82 4.49 2.93 0.63
CA VAL A 82 5.49 3.53 1.53
C VAL A 82 5.63 5.03 1.31
N LEU A 83 5.69 5.48 0.05
CA LEU A 83 5.71 6.90 -0.32
C LEU A 83 4.42 7.60 0.14
N GLY A 84 3.27 6.97 -0.10
CA GLY A 84 1.96 7.51 0.27
C GLY A 84 1.76 7.68 1.78
N GLY A 85 2.27 6.71 2.56
CA GLY A 85 2.12 6.63 4.01
C GLY A 85 1.22 5.46 4.41
N MET A 86 1.66 4.72 5.43
CA MET A 86 0.93 3.56 5.97
C MET A 86 -0.20 4.02 6.90
N GLY A 87 -1.38 3.37 6.81
CA GLY A 87 -2.50 3.55 7.74
C GLY A 87 -3.64 4.46 7.26
N LYS A 88 -3.40 5.41 6.35
CA LYS A 88 -4.44 6.34 5.86
C LYS A 88 -4.77 6.12 4.38
N ILE A 89 -6.05 5.97 4.06
CA ILE A 89 -6.56 5.81 2.68
C ILE A 89 -6.08 6.94 1.73
N PRO A 90 -6.10 8.23 2.13
CA PRO A 90 -5.59 9.32 1.28
C PRO A 90 -4.09 9.19 0.95
N GLY A 91 -3.28 8.70 1.90
CA GLY A 91 -1.86 8.46 1.69
C GLY A 91 -1.60 7.43 0.60
N ALA A 92 -2.28 6.28 0.68
CA ALA A 92 -2.18 5.23 -0.34
C ALA A 92 -2.59 5.72 -1.75
N ILE A 93 -3.63 6.56 -1.85
CA ILE A 93 -4.05 7.15 -3.13
C ILE A 93 -2.98 8.09 -3.68
N LEU A 94 -2.47 8.99 -2.84
CA LEU A 94 -1.45 9.97 -3.24
C LEU A 94 -0.16 9.27 -3.68
N GLY A 95 0.28 8.25 -2.96
CA GLY A 95 1.47 7.49 -3.28
C GLY A 95 1.34 6.69 -4.59
N ALA A 96 0.19 6.06 -4.84
CA ALA A 96 -0.10 5.42 -6.12
C ALA A 96 -0.13 6.43 -7.27
N PHE A 97 -0.73 7.60 -7.07
CA PHE A 97 -0.80 8.67 -8.06
C PHE A 97 0.58 9.23 -8.41
N LEU A 98 1.41 9.48 -7.39
CA LEU A 98 2.80 9.91 -7.56
C LEU A 98 3.59 8.85 -8.33
N LEU A 99 3.46 7.58 -7.99
CA LEU A 99 4.20 6.53 -8.70
C LEU A 99 3.85 6.46 -10.18
N VAL A 100 2.58 6.66 -10.55
CA VAL A 100 2.15 6.64 -11.95
C VAL A 100 2.56 7.92 -12.69
N LEU A 101 2.37 9.09 -12.08
CA LEU A 101 2.69 10.37 -12.71
C LEU A 101 4.19 10.62 -12.85
N PHE A 102 4.98 10.15 -11.87
CA PHE A 102 6.40 10.40 -11.83
C PHE A 102 7.14 9.97 -13.11
N PRO A 103 7.04 8.70 -13.57
CA PRO A 103 7.67 8.30 -14.82
C PRO A 103 7.05 8.94 -16.07
N GLU A 104 5.79 9.41 -16.02
CA GLU A 104 5.11 10.05 -17.15
C GLU A 104 5.58 11.50 -17.34
N VAL A 105 5.77 12.25 -16.26
CA VAL A 105 6.32 13.62 -16.30
C VAL A 105 7.80 13.59 -16.68
N PHE A 106 8.55 12.60 -16.20
CA PHE A 106 9.97 12.43 -16.50
C PHE A 106 10.22 11.60 -17.77
N ARG A 107 9.19 11.37 -18.58
CA ARG A 107 9.27 10.52 -19.79
C ARG A 107 10.29 11.04 -20.80
N GLU A 108 10.46 12.35 -20.89
CA GLU A 108 11.37 12.98 -21.86
C GLU A 108 12.86 12.81 -21.50
N ILE A 109 13.18 12.41 -20.27
CA ILE A 109 14.57 12.35 -19.75
C ILE A 109 15.20 10.96 -19.99
N GLY A 110 14.46 10.04 -20.62
CA GLY A 110 14.99 8.76 -21.12
C GLY A 110 15.51 7.82 -20.02
N GLY A 111 16.67 7.19 -20.25
CA GLY A 111 17.24 6.14 -19.40
C GLY A 111 17.58 6.57 -17.96
N THR A 112 17.81 7.86 -17.72
CA THR A 112 18.14 8.41 -16.40
C THR A 112 16.93 8.45 -15.44
N ARG A 113 15.72 8.18 -15.95
CA ARG A 113 14.47 8.16 -15.16
C ARG A 113 14.55 7.26 -13.91
N MET A 114 15.18 6.10 -14.03
CA MET A 114 15.28 5.13 -12.93
C MET A 114 16.22 5.61 -11.83
N LEU A 115 17.28 6.35 -12.19
CA LEU A 115 18.18 6.97 -11.24
C LEU A 115 17.48 8.08 -10.45
N PHE A 116 16.78 8.98 -11.14
CA PHE A 116 16.00 10.04 -10.48
C PHE A 116 14.91 9.47 -9.58
N PHE A 117 14.22 8.42 -10.02
CA PHE A 117 13.22 7.73 -9.22
C PHE A 117 13.81 7.17 -7.92
N GLY A 118 14.96 6.48 -8.00
CA GLY A 118 15.66 5.95 -6.84
C GLY A 118 16.15 7.03 -5.87
N ILE A 119 16.65 8.15 -6.39
CA ILE A 119 17.11 9.28 -5.56
C ILE A 119 15.95 9.91 -4.80
N ILE A 120 14.83 10.17 -5.48
CA ILE A 120 13.64 10.76 -4.85
C ILE A 120 13.07 9.82 -3.80
N LEU A 121 13.13 8.52 -4.05
CA LEU A 121 12.79 7.50 -3.08
C LEU A 121 13.58 7.61 -1.79
N ILE A 122 14.91 7.66 -1.92
CA ILE A 122 15.82 7.76 -0.77
C ILE A 122 15.54 9.06 -0.02
N LEU A 123 15.33 10.17 -0.74
CA LEU A 123 14.97 11.46 -0.13
C LEU A 123 13.65 11.37 0.64
N VAL A 124 12.60 10.78 0.09
CA VAL A 124 11.32 10.66 0.80
C VAL A 124 11.44 9.76 2.02
N MET A 125 12.19 8.65 1.94
CA MET A 125 12.45 7.80 3.10
C MET A 125 13.23 8.53 4.20
N ILE A 126 14.18 9.39 3.85
CA ILE A 126 14.96 10.19 4.80
C ILE A 126 14.12 11.30 5.43
N PHE A 127 13.40 12.08 4.62
CA PHE A 127 12.70 13.27 5.11
C PHE A 127 11.33 12.95 5.74
N ARG A 128 10.66 11.88 5.28
CA ARG A 128 9.31 11.50 5.71
C ARG A 128 9.16 9.97 5.76
N PRO A 129 9.79 9.30 6.75
CA PRO A 129 9.76 7.84 6.88
C PRO A 129 8.35 7.26 7.11
N GLN A 130 7.38 8.10 7.50
CA GLN A 130 5.97 7.72 7.67
C GLN A 130 5.10 8.00 6.42
N GLY A 131 5.71 8.46 5.33
CA GLY A 131 5.05 8.86 4.08
C GLY A 131 4.53 10.29 4.06
N VAL A 132 3.95 10.69 2.92
CA VAL A 132 3.43 12.05 2.70
C VAL A 132 2.26 12.36 3.62
N TRP A 133 1.39 11.38 3.91
CA TRP A 133 0.26 11.55 4.81
C TRP A 133 0.29 10.55 5.99
N PRO A 134 1.04 10.86 7.07
CA PRO A 134 1.17 9.96 8.21
C PRO A 134 -0.13 9.81 9.00
N GLU A 135 -0.35 8.62 9.55
CA GLU A 135 -1.43 8.37 10.49
C GLU A 135 -1.17 9.09 11.81
N ARG A 136 -2.15 9.87 12.28
CA ARG A 136 -2.10 10.52 13.59
C ARG A 136 -2.18 9.40 14.64
N ARG A 137 -1.05 9.09 15.28
CA ARG A 137 -1.02 8.26 16.50
C ARG A 137 -1.92 8.96 17.54
N SER A 138 -3.03 8.31 17.90
CA SER A 138 -3.78 8.63 19.11
C SER A 138 -3.29 7.76 20.24
#